data_AF-A0A117LF33-F1
#
_entry.id   AF-A0A117LF33-F1
#
_cell.length_a   1.000
_cell.length_b   1.000
_cell.length_c   1.000
_cell.angle_alpha   90.00
_cell.angle_beta   90.00
_cell.angle_gamma   90.00
#
_symmetry.space_group_name_H-M   'P 1'
#
loop_
_entity.id
_entity.type
_entity.pdbx_description
1 polymer ?
#
loop_
_entity_poly.entity_id
_entity_poly.type
_entity_poly.pdbx_seq_one_letter_code
_entity_poly.pdbx_strand_id
1 'polypeptide(L)'
;MEAVDIARRWQEAFLGILRPLEKSRPLKEAAASGNLGDWTCALTGLVVLSVESLGWQAAALGHPCRALPVSRKEYLSLDVLAFAPAPATSGGGRDHNARKWPSPVAAMELENSRSDDAVAYSLWKTLCTRADLRVVFCYRQTDSEGGVLMKILQEDVVGSMSLEERIGLGGETLVAVGIKERLAAFPYGYFKWWRLDSQSGNFGLFS
;
A
#
# COMPACT_ATOMS: atom_id res chain seq x y z
N MET A 1 -18.74 -16.93 3.59
CA MET A 1 -18.55 -15.47 3.58
C MET A 1 -17.57 -15.23 2.45
N GLU A 2 -17.99 -14.65 1.33
CA GLU A 2 -17.03 -14.23 0.30
C GLU A 2 -15.96 -13.41 1.00
N ALA A 3 -14.70 -13.79 0.84
CA ALA A 3 -13.60 -12.90 1.17
C ALA A 3 -13.82 -11.65 0.32
N VAL A 4 -14.36 -10.60 0.93
CA VAL A 4 -14.41 -9.27 0.33
C VAL A 4 -12.98 -8.96 -0.11
N ASP A 5 -12.78 -8.80 -1.42
CA ASP A 5 -11.48 -8.47 -2.02
C ASP A 5 -10.99 -7.16 -1.37
N ILE A 6 -10.08 -7.31 -0.39
CA ILE A 6 -9.62 -6.22 0.47
C ILE A 6 -8.77 -5.25 -0.35
N ALA A 7 -8.05 -5.78 -1.35
CA ALA A 7 -7.32 -4.99 -2.32
C ALA A 7 -8.26 -4.11 -3.14
N ARG A 8 -9.37 -4.65 -3.66
CA ARG A 8 -10.38 -3.92 -4.43
C ARG A 8 -11.03 -2.85 -3.59
N ARG A 9 -11.51 -3.22 -2.40
CA ARG A 9 -12.19 -2.29 -1.48
C ARG A 9 -11.29 -1.11 -1.12
N TRP A 10 -10.01 -1.37 -0.84
CA TRP A 10 -9.08 -0.29 -0.53
C TRP A 10 -8.67 0.52 -1.76
N GLN A 11 -8.44 -0.11 -2.92
CA GLN A 11 -8.14 0.61 -4.16
C GLN A 11 -9.28 1.56 -4.53
N GLU A 12 -10.54 1.13 -4.41
CA GLU A 12 -11.71 1.98 -4.66
C GLU A 12 -11.78 3.17 -3.70
N ALA A 13 -11.50 2.95 -2.41
CA ALA A 13 -11.41 4.02 -1.41
C ALA A 13 -10.28 5.01 -1.75
N PHE A 14 -9.09 4.51 -2.11
CA PHE A 14 -7.96 5.33 -2.53
C PHE A 14 -8.28 6.17 -3.76
N LEU A 15 -8.84 5.55 -4.80
CA LEU A 15 -9.26 6.27 -6.01
C LEU A 15 -10.37 7.28 -5.69
N GLY A 16 -11.31 6.95 -4.80
CA GLY A 16 -12.34 7.87 -4.33
C GLY A 16 -11.76 9.12 -3.66
N ILE A 17 -10.72 8.97 -2.83
CA ILE A 17 -9.99 10.07 -2.20
C ILE A 17 -9.15 10.87 -3.21
N LEU A 18 -8.62 10.22 -4.24
CA LEU A 18 -7.80 10.82 -5.29
C LEU A 18 -8.62 11.62 -6.32
N ARG A 19 -9.91 11.35 -6.47
CA ARG A 19 -10.77 12.01 -7.49
C ARG A 19 -10.90 13.53 -7.33
N PRO A 20 -11.17 14.09 -6.14
CA PRO A 20 -11.31 15.54 -5.97
C PRO A 20 -10.02 16.27 -6.31
N LEU A 21 -10.11 17.31 -7.16
CA LEU A 21 -8.95 18.07 -7.62
C LEU A 21 -8.14 18.67 -6.46
N GLU A 22 -8.81 19.16 -5.42
CA GLU A 22 -8.15 19.77 -4.26
C GLU A 22 -7.20 18.80 -3.55
N LYS A 23 -7.60 17.53 -3.45
CA LYS A 23 -6.80 16.48 -2.79
C LYS A 23 -5.66 15.99 -3.66
N SER A 24 -5.87 15.97 -4.97
CA SER A 24 -4.97 15.30 -5.91
C SER A 24 -4.00 16.24 -6.63
N ARG A 25 -4.27 17.55 -6.60
CA ARG A 25 -3.40 18.59 -7.16
C ARG A 25 -1.96 18.51 -6.64
N PRO A 26 -1.67 18.41 -5.32
CA PRO A 26 -0.28 18.35 -4.84
C PRO A 26 0.49 17.17 -5.43
N LEU A 27 -0.14 15.99 -5.48
CA LEU A 27 0.46 14.80 -6.08
C LEU A 27 0.72 14.98 -7.59
N LYS A 28 -0.25 15.55 -8.31
CA LYS A 28 -0.15 15.81 -9.75
C LYS A 28 0.98 16.80 -10.07
N GLU A 29 1.09 17.89 -9.30
CA GLU A 29 2.12 18.92 -9.48
C GLU A 29 3.52 18.37 -9.17
N ALA A 30 3.66 17.59 -8.09
CA ALA A 30 4.92 16.93 -7.75
C ALA A 30 5.34 15.92 -8.83
N ALA A 31 4.41 15.12 -9.34
CA ALA A 31 4.68 14.19 -10.44
C ALA A 31 5.07 14.92 -11.75
N ALA A 32 4.42 16.05 -12.06
CA ALA A 32 4.74 16.84 -13.24
C ALA A 32 6.15 17.46 -13.18
N SER A 33 6.50 18.04 -12.04
CA SER A 33 7.81 18.63 -11.79
C SER A 33 8.92 17.58 -11.60
N GLY A 34 8.54 16.32 -11.34
CA GLY A 34 9.48 15.25 -11.01
C GLY A 34 10.08 15.38 -9.61
N ASN A 35 9.46 16.15 -8.72
CA ASN A 35 9.85 16.23 -7.32
C ASN A 35 9.31 15.02 -6.56
N LEU A 36 10.11 13.97 -6.45
CA LEU A 36 9.67 12.70 -5.88
C LEU A 36 9.56 12.73 -4.34
N GLY A 37 10.19 13.71 -3.68
CA GLY A 37 10.00 13.95 -2.24
C GLY A 37 8.59 14.47 -1.94
N ASP A 38 8.17 15.52 -2.65
CA ASP A 38 6.81 16.06 -2.55
C ASP A 38 5.77 15.04 -3.01
N TRP A 39 6.12 14.22 -4.00
CA TRP A 39 5.26 13.14 -4.49
C TRP A 39 4.94 12.13 -3.40
N THR A 40 5.96 11.60 -2.72
CA THR A 40 5.75 10.66 -1.60
C THR A 40 4.99 11.33 -0.47
N CYS A 41 5.34 12.56 -0.09
CA CYS A 41 4.64 13.29 0.97
C CYS A 41 3.14 13.47 0.68
N ALA A 42 2.79 13.89 -0.54
CA ALA A 42 1.40 14.03 -0.95
C ALA A 42 0.68 12.68 -1.00
N LEU A 43 1.37 11.64 -1.48
CA LEU A 43 0.82 10.28 -1.56
C LEU A 43 0.58 9.66 -0.18
N THR A 44 1.49 9.85 0.79
CA THR A 44 1.31 9.38 2.17
C THR A 44 0.00 9.91 2.76
N GLY A 45 -0.27 11.22 2.60
CA GLY A 45 -1.52 11.81 3.08
C GLY A 45 -2.77 11.21 2.42
N LEU A 46 -2.72 10.96 1.10
CA LEU A 46 -3.82 10.34 0.36
C LEU A 46 -4.07 8.89 0.80
N VAL A 47 -3.01 8.12 1.04
CA VAL A 47 -3.08 6.74 1.54
C VAL A 47 -3.65 6.70 2.95
N VAL A 48 -3.24 7.60 3.84
CA VAL A 48 -3.81 7.67 5.19
C VAL A 48 -5.31 7.97 5.12
N LEU A 49 -5.71 8.97 4.32
CA LEU A 49 -7.13 9.31 4.15
C LEU A 49 -7.94 8.14 3.57
N SER A 50 -7.37 7.34 2.66
CA SER A 50 -8.07 6.18 2.09
C SER A 50 -8.25 5.06 3.10
N VAL A 51 -7.22 4.78 3.90
CA VAL A 51 -7.26 3.84 5.03
C VAL A 51 -8.32 4.27 6.05
N GLU A 52 -8.30 5.54 6.46
CA GLU A 52 -9.25 6.07 7.45
C GLU A 52 -10.70 6.09 6.93
N SER A 53 -10.91 6.27 5.63
CA SER A 53 -12.25 6.22 5.02
C SER A 53 -12.90 4.83 5.11
N LEU A 54 -12.10 3.78 5.31
CA LEU A 54 -12.58 2.42 5.57
C LEU A 54 -12.83 2.12 7.06
N GLY A 55 -12.62 3.10 7.93
CA GLY A 55 -12.71 2.96 9.38
C GLY A 55 -11.47 2.32 10.01
N TRP A 56 -10.38 2.14 9.25
CA TRP A 56 -9.11 1.67 9.78
C TRP A 56 -8.30 2.81 10.41
N GLN A 57 -7.38 2.47 11.31
CA GLN A 57 -6.48 3.44 11.94
C GLN A 57 -5.09 3.34 11.32
N ALA A 58 -4.62 4.44 10.72
CA ALA A 58 -3.31 4.50 10.07
C ALA A 58 -2.21 4.98 11.03
N ALA A 59 -1.03 4.38 10.94
CA ALA A 59 0.24 4.90 11.44
C ALA A 59 1.08 5.31 10.24
N ALA A 60 1.44 6.58 10.14
CA ALA A 60 2.32 7.09 9.09
C ALA A 60 3.03 8.38 9.56
N LEU A 61 4.02 8.85 8.80
CA LEU A 61 4.67 10.12 9.09
C LEU A 61 3.64 11.26 9.16
N GLY A 62 3.58 11.96 10.30
CA GLY A 62 2.57 13.00 10.56
C GLY A 62 1.24 12.48 11.14
N HIS A 63 1.00 11.17 11.12
CA HIS A 63 -0.24 10.52 11.53
C HIS A 63 0.03 9.46 12.63
N PRO A 64 0.06 9.86 13.91
CA PRO A 64 0.29 8.91 15.00
C PRO A 64 -0.91 7.98 15.20
N CYS A 65 -0.66 6.68 15.24
CA CYS A 65 -1.70 5.69 15.48
C CYS A 65 -1.78 5.31 16.96
N ARG A 66 -3.00 5.06 17.45
CA ARG A 66 -3.27 4.60 18.82
C ARG A 66 -3.85 3.18 18.88
N ALA A 67 -3.88 2.47 17.75
CA ALA A 67 -4.33 1.08 17.69
C ALA A 67 -3.42 0.13 18.51
N LEU A 68 -2.16 0.51 18.71
CA LEU A 68 -1.21 -0.22 19.55
C LEU A 68 -0.97 0.51 20.89
N PRO A 69 -0.60 -0.22 21.97
CA PRO A 69 -0.30 0.34 23.27
C PRO A 69 0.84 1.36 23.26
N VAL A 70 1.77 1.22 22.30
CA VAL A 70 2.86 2.17 22.09
C VAL A 70 2.52 2.98 20.86
N SER A 71 2.02 4.21 21.04
CA SER A 71 1.70 5.09 19.91
C SER A 71 2.97 5.53 19.18
N ARG A 72 3.04 5.26 17.87
CA ARG A 72 4.10 5.71 16.97
C ARG A 72 3.51 6.27 15.68
N LYS A 73 4.35 7.03 14.96
CA LYS A 73 4.11 7.49 13.59
C LYS A 73 4.66 6.50 12.55
N GLU A 74 5.43 5.51 12.98
CA GLU A 74 6.03 4.49 12.13
C GLU A 74 6.23 3.24 12.98
N TYR A 75 5.94 2.06 12.42
CA TYR A 75 6.25 0.78 13.04
C TYR A 75 6.96 -0.09 12.01
N LEU A 76 7.97 -0.86 12.47
CA LEU A 76 8.76 -1.77 11.63
C LEU A 76 9.42 -1.08 10.42
N SER A 77 9.58 0.25 10.47
CA SER A 77 10.07 1.06 9.35
C SER A 77 9.28 0.87 8.06
N LEU A 78 7.96 0.74 8.23
CA LEU A 78 6.95 0.79 7.17
C LEU A 78 6.33 2.18 7.09
N ASP A 79 6.21 2.73 5.88
CA ASP A 79 5.66 4.08 5.67
C ASP A 79 4.22 4.21 6.16
N VAL A 80 3.41 3.17 5.94
CA VAL A 80 2.03 3.10 6.44
C VAL A 80 1.72 1.70 6.98
N LEU A 81 1.24 1.67 8.22
CA LEU A 81 0.49 0.52 8.76
C LEU A 81 -0.94 0.90 9.07
N ALA A 82 -1.88 0.03 8.73
CA ALA A 82 -3.29 0.19 9.04
C ALA A 82 -3.78 -0.93 9.97
N PHE A 83 -4.64 -0.59 10.92
CA PHE A 83 -5.26 -1.55 11.83
C PHE A 83 -6.79 -1.45 11.77
N ALA A 84 -7.46 -2.60 11.89
CA ALA A 84 -8.91 -2.62 12.08
C ALA A 84 -9.29 -1.82 13.34
N PRO A 85 -10.47 -1.19 13.37
CA PRO A 85 -10.95 -0.53 14.57
C PRO A 85 -11.06 -1.56 15.71
N ALA A 86 -10.69 -1.14 16.92
CA ALA A 86 -10.93 -1.96 18.10
C ALA A 86 -12.44 -2.23 18.21
N PRO A 87 -12.85 -3.47 18.55
CA PRO A 87 -14.26 -3.74 18.83
C PRO A 87 -14.77 -2.77 19.89
N ALA A 88 -15.96 -2.22 19.67
CA ALA A 88 -16.59 -1.34 20.66
C ALA A 88 -16.72 -2.13 21.97
N THR A 89 -16.02 -1.66 23.00
CA THR A 89 -16.12 -2.28 24.33
C THR A 89 -17.50 -1.96 24.89
N SER A 90 -18.40 -2.94 24.92
CA SER A 90 -19.67 -2.80 25.63
C SER A 90 -19.40 -2.83 27.13
N GLY A 91 -19.08 -1.66 27.69
CA GLY A 91 -19.15 -1.35 29.11
C GLY A 91 -18.01 -1.87 29.99
N GLY A 92 -17.25 -0.94 30.60
CA GLY A 92 -16.70 -0.98 31.96
C GLY A 92 -15.79 -2.12 32.44
N GLY A 93 -15.68 -3.25 31.76
CA GLY A 93 -14.88 -4.42 32.13
C GLY A 93 -13.62 -4.55 31.29
N ARG A 94 -12.58 -5.20 31.83
CA ARG A 94 -11.44 -5.66 31.03
C ARG A 94 -11.95 -6.70 30.05
N ASP A 95 -12.28 -6.26 28.85
CA ASP A 95 -12.67 -7.16 27.78
C ASP A 95 -11.43 -7.97 27.38
N HIS A 96 -11.37 -9.23 27.81
CA HIS A 96 -10.26 -10.14 27.52
C HIS A 96 -10.15 -10.46 26.01
N ASN A 97 -11.14 -10.05 25.21
CA ASN A 97 -11.18 -10.20 23.76
C ASN A 97 -10.66 -8.99 22.95
N ALA A 98 -10.44 -7.83 23.59
CA ALA A 98 -9.79 -6.71 22.90
C ALA A 98 -8.29 -7.01 22.73
N ARG A 99 -7.89 -7.46 21.54
CA ARG A 99 -6.48 -7.77 21.24
C ARG A 99 -5.64 -6.52 21.46
N LYS A 100 -4.77 -6.55 22.48
CA LYS A 100 -3.83 -5.45 22.76
C LYS A 100 -2.78 -5.25 21.66
N TRP A 101 -2.50 -6.28 20.88
CA TRP A 101 -1.52 -6.24 19.78
C TRP A 101 -2.17 -6.82 18.53
N PRO A 102 -3.09 -6.09 17.87
CA PRO A 102 -3.69 -6.53 16.62
C PRO A 102 -2.63 -6.67 15.54
N SER A 103 -2.78 -7.67 14.67
CA SER A 103 -2.07 -7.69 13.39
C SER A 103 -2.51 -6.50 12.54
N PRO A 104 -1.62 -5.93 11.72
CA PRO A 104 -2.02 -4.93 10.74
C PRO A 104 -3.00 -5.55 9.74
N VAL A 105 -3.99 -4.76 9.31
CA VAL A 105 -4.85 -5.10 8.18
C VAL A 105 -4.17 -4.74 6.87
N ALA A 106 -3.39 -3.65 6.86
CA ALA A 106 -2.59 -3.30 5.70
C ALA A 106 -1.18 -2.81 6.07
N ALA A 107 -0.22 -3.12 5.21
CA ALA A 107 1.15 -2.62 5.24
C ALA A 107 1.51 -2.03 3.88
N MET A 108 2.01 -0.79 3.85
CA MET A 108 2.27 -0.09 2.60
C MET A 108 3.61 0.66 2.62
N GLU A 109 4.27 0.64 1.47
CA GLU A 109 5.52 1.36 1.19
C GLU A 109 5.31 2.33 0.03
N LEU A 110 5.95 3.48 0.10
CA LEU A 110 5.85 4.57 -0.87
C LEU A 110 7.25 4.96 -1.38
N GLU A 111 7.78 4.12 -2.27
CA GLU A 111 9.13 4.25 -2.79
C GLU A 111 9.24 5.32 -3.88
N ASN A 112 10.02 6.37 -3.63
CA ASN A 112 10.29 7.43 -4.60
C ASN A 112 11.61 7.27 -5.36
N SER A 113 12.37 6.24 -5.09
CA SER A 113 13.60 5.91 -5.81
C SER A 113 13.28 5.35 -7.20
N ARG A 114 14.14 5.70 -8.15
CA ARG A 114 14.17 5.07 -9.49
C ARG A 114 14.93 3.75 -9.50
N SER A 115 15.61 3.40 -8.41
CA SER A 115 16.31 2.13 -8.28
C SER A 115 15.29 1.00 -8.20
N ASP A 116 15.46 -0.02 -9.04
CA ASP A 116 14.65 -1.23 -8.98
C ASP A 116 14.89 -2.00 -7.68
N ASP A 117 16.14 -2.04 -7.19
CA ASP A 117 16.49 -2.66 -5.89
C ASP A 117 15.79 -2.01 -4.70
N ALA A 118 15.61 -0.69 -4.73
CA ALA A 118 14.88 0.01 -3.66
C ALA A 118 13.40 -0.38 -3.64
N VAL A 119 12.78 -0.50 -4.83
CA VAL A 119 11.40 -1.00 -4.94
C VAL A 119 11.30 -2.48 -4.57
N ALA A 120 12.27 -3.30 -4.96
CA ALA A 120 12.37 -4.70 -4.60
C ALA A 120 12.49 -4.89 -3.08
N TYR A 121 13.32 -4.08 -2.43
CA TYR A 121 13.43 -4.04 -0.97
C TYR A 121 12.11 -3.64 -0.31
N SER A 122 11.41 -2.63 -0.84
CA SER A 122 10.07 -2.24 -0.35
C SER A 122 9.06 -3.38 -0.46
N LEU A 123 9.03 -4.09 -1.59
CA LEU A 123 8.19 -5.27 -1.77
C LEU A 123 8.55 -6.37 -0.76
N TRP A 124 9.83 -6.76 -0.70
CA TRP A 124 10.31 -7.76 0.25
C TRP A 124 9.90 -7.41 1.69
N LYS A 125 10.08 -6.15 2.10
CA LYS A 125 9.73 -5.64 3.43
C LYS A 125 8.24 -5.82 3.73
N THR A 126 7.35 -5.47 2.80
CA THR A 126 5.90 -5.66 2.97
C THR A 126 5.51 -7.13 3.01
N LEU A 127 6.15 -7.99 2.21
CA LEU A 127 5.90 -9.44 2.21
C LEU A 127 6.30 -10.11 3.53
N CYS A 128 7.26 -9.56 4.29
CA CYS A 128 7.61 -10.04 5.63
C CYS A 128 6.56 -9.73 6.71
N THR A 129 5.48 -9.01 6.38
CA THR A 129 4.43 -8.63 7.35
C THR A 129 3.25 -9.61 7.36
N ARG A 130 2.62 -9.76 8.54
CA ARG A 130 1.35 -10.50 8.70
C ARG A 130 0.13 -9.61 8.43
N ALA A 131 0.13 -8.91 7.29
CA ALA A 131 -0.96 -8.04 6.87
C ALA A 131 -1.86 -8.72 5.82
N ASP A 132 -3.17 -8.45 5.88
CA ASP A 132 -4.13 -8.98 4.89
C ASP A 132 -4.01 -8.26 3.54
N LEU A 133 -3.52 -7.01 3.53
CA LEU A 133 -3.24 -6.21 2.35
C LEU A 133 -1.80 -5.67 2.39
N ARG A 134 -1.04 -5.87 1.32
CA ARG A 134 0.29 -5.28 1.12
C ARG A 134 0.29 -4.43 -0.14
N VAL A 135 0.84 -3.22 -0.07
CA VAL A 135 0.88 -2.33 -1.23
C VAL A 135 2.24 -1.66 -1.33
N VAL A 136 2.86 -1.75 -2.49
CA VAL A 136 4.03 -0.91 -2.81
C VAL A 136 3.62 0.11 -3.84
N PHE A 137 3.72 1.38 -3.48
CA PHE A 137 3.71 2.47 -4.44
C PHE A 137 5.12 2.73 -4.93
N CYS A 138 5.24 2.99 -6.22
CA CYS A 138 6.48 3.49 -6.79
C CYS A 138 6.22 4.37 -8.02
N TYR A 139 7.28 4.96 -8.56
CA TYR A 139 7.19 5.92 -9.66
C TYR A 139 8.07 5.52 -10.84
N ARG A 140 7.54 5.60 -12.07
CA ARG A 140 8.29 5.40 -13.31
C ARG A 140 7.95 6.49 -14.34
N GLN A 141 8.84 6.72 -15.30
CA GLN A 141 8.62 7.72 -16.35
C GLN A 141 7.62 7.19 -17.39
N THR A 142 7.76 5.92 -17.78
CA THR A 142 7.00 5.31 -18.88
C THR A 142 6.31 4.02 -18.47
N ASP A 143 5.37 3.57 -19.30
CA ASP A 143 4.74 2.25 -19.14
C ASP A 143 5.73 1.08 -19.27
N SER A 144 6.72 1.22 -20.16
CA SER A 144 7.70 0.17 -20.42
C SER A 144 8.57 -0.07 -19.20
N GLU A 145 9.02 0.98 -18.53
CA GLU A 145 9.75 0.90 -17.26
C GLU A 145 8.93 0.17 -16.19
N GLY A 146 7.62 0.46 -16.09
CA GLY A 146 6.73 -0.26 -15.16
C GLY A 146 6.63 -1.75 -15.48
N GLY A 147 6.55 -2.12 -16.77
CA GLY A 147 6.55 -3.53 -17.19
C GLY A 147 7.87 -4.26 -16.92
N VAL A 148 9.01 -3.58 -17.10
CA VAL A 148 10.33 -4.11 -16.76
C VAL A 148 10.45 -4.33 -15.25
N LEU A 149 10.04 -3.35 -14.45
CA LEU A 149 10.04 -3.46 -13.00
C LEU A 149 9.26 -4.69 -12.52
N MET A 150 8.07 -4.96 -13.07
CA MET A 150 7.29 -6.14 -12.66
C MET A 150 8.03 -7.46 -12.90
N LYS A 151 8.81 -7.57 -13.97
CA LYS A 151 9.64 -8.77 -14.23
C LYS A 151 10.73 -8.92 -13.19
N ILE A 152 11.42 -7.82 -12.86
CA ILE A 152 12.46 -7.80 -11.81
C ILE A 152 11.88 -8.22 -10.46
N LEU A 153 10.75 -7.61 -10.04
CA LEU A 153 10.11 -7.96 -8.77
C LEU A 153 9.65 -9.42 -8.73
N GLN A 154 9.17 -9.93 -9.85
CA GLN A 154 8.79 -11.32 -9.99
C GLN A 154 10.00 -12.27 -9.89
N GLU A 155 11.10 -11.96 -10.57
CA GLU A 155 12.29 -12.82 -10.61
C GLU A 155 13.05 -12.78 -9.27
N ASP A 156 13.35 -11.58 -8.77
CA ASP A 156 14.28 -11.40 -7.66
C ASP A 156 13.62 -11.57 -6.28
N VAL A 157 12.41 -11.03 -6.11
CA VAL A 157 11.73 -11.07 -4.80
C VAL A 157 10.83 -12.31 -4.71
N VAL A 158 9.91 -12.46 -5.66
CA VAL A 158 8.91 -13.54 -5.62
C VAL A 158 9.52 -14.88 -6.03
N GLY A 159 10.45 -14.88 -6.98
CA GLY A 159 11.17 -16.07 -7.43
C GLY A 159 12.12 -16.66 -6.38
N SER A 160 12.57 -15.83 -5.44
CA SER A 160 13.37 -16.28 -4.28
C SER A 160 12.55 -17.01 -3.22
N MET A 161 11.21 -16.96 -3.29
CA MET A 161 10.33 -17.68 -2.36
C MET A 161 9.99 -19.08 -2.90
N SER A 162 9.92 -20.06 -2.01
CA SER A 162 9.30 -21.35 -2.30
C SER A 162 7.79 -21.20 -2.54
N LEU A 163 7.18 -22.21 -3.18
CA LEU A 163 5.73 -22.23 -3.38
C LEU A 163 4.97 -22.20 -2.04
N GLU A 164 5.47 -22.91 -1.03
CA GLU A 164 4.87 -22.93 0.31
C GLU A 164 4.91 -21.55 0.96
N GLU A 165 6.04 -20.84 0.89
CA GLU A 165 6.15 -19.47 1.41
C GLU A 165 5.20 -18.51 0.68
N ARG A 166 5.09 -18.62 -0.66
CA ARG A 166 4.19 -17.76 -1.44
C ARG A 166 2.72 -18.01 -1.11
N ILE A 167 2.30 -19.27 -1.02
CA ILE A 167 0.93 -19.63 -0.59
C ILE A 167 0.70 -19.16 0.85
N GLY A 168 1.72 -19.30 1.70
CA GLY A 168 1.71 -18.90 3.11
C GLY A 168 1.64 -17.40 3.37
N LEU A 169 1.89 -16.55 2.36
CA LEU A 169 1.71 -15.10 2.48
C LEU A 169 0.29 -14.72 2.93
N GLY A 170 -0.71 -15.53 2.53
CA GLY A 170 -2.13 -15.18 2.68
C GLY A 170 -2.47 -13.83 2.04
N GLY A 171 -3.65 -13.29 2.31
CA GLY A 171 -4.03 -11.92 1.93
C GLY A 171 -3.79 -11.57 0.45
N GLU A 172 -3.59 -10.28 0.19
CA GLU A 172 -3.39 -9.72 -1.15
C GLU A 172 -2.18 -8.80 -1.19
N THR A 173 -1.47 -8.77 -2.32
CA THR A 173 -0.32 -7.90 -2.54
C THR A 173 -0.48 -7.15 -3.86
N LEU A 174 -0.40 -5.83 -3.80
CA LEU A 174 -0.46 -4.93 -4.94
C LEU A 174 0.85 -4.17 -5.14
N VAL A 175 1.15 -3.87 -6.39
CA VAL A 175 2.12 -2.84 -6.76
C VAL A 175 1.42 -1.77 -7.59
N ALA A 176 1.56 -0.51 -7.19
CA ALA A 176 0.93 0.65 -7.82
C ALA A 176 2.03 1.58 -8.36
N VAL A 177 2.20 1.59 -9.69
CA VAL A 177 3.21 2.43 -10.34
C VAL A 177 2.56 3.70 -10.84
N GLY A 178 2.94 4.85 -10.28
CA GLY A 178 2.64 6.16 -10.84
C GLY A 178 3.50 6.41 -12.07
N ILE A 179 2.87 6.65 -13.23
CA ILE A 179 3.57 6.77 -14.52
C ILE A 179 3.52 8.21 -15.02
N LYS A 180 4.67 8.85 -15.20
CA LYS A 180 4.76 10.26 -15.66
C LYS A 180 4.07 10.49 -17.00
N GLU A 181 4.32 9.61 -17.97
CA GLU A 181 3.73 9.64 -19.31
C GLU A 181 2.19 9.67 -19.27
N ARG A 182 1.59 9.15 -18.20
CA ARG A 182 0.14 9.09 -18.00
C ARG A 182 -0.45 10.28 -17.24
N LEU A 183 0.33 11.34 -16.98
CA LEU A 183 -0.14 12.52 -16.26
C LEU A 183 -1.35 13.21 -16.91
N ALA A 184 -1.49 13.12 -18.23
CA ALA A 184 -2.66 13.65 -18.94
C ALA A 184 -3.97 12.97 -18.53
N ALA A 185 -3.91 11.70 -18.11
CA ALA A 185 -5.06 10.91 -17.66
C ALA A 185 -5.29 10.97 -16.13
N PHE A 186 -4.60 11.86 -15.43
CA PHE A 186 -4.69 11.96 -13.98
C PHE A 186 -6.10 12.43 -13.52
N PRO A 187 -6.72 11.81 -12.50
CA PRO A 187 -6.14 10.76 -11.65
C PRO A 187 -6.34 9.32 -12.18
N TYR A 188 -7.31 9.08 -13.06
CA TYR A 188 -7.82 7.74 -13.39
C TYR A 188 -6.82 6.82 -14.10
N GLY A 189 -5.92 7.37 -14.90
CA GLY A 189 -4.93 6.58 -15.64
C GLY A 189 -3.52 6.66 -15.05
N TYR A 190 -3.30 7.44 -13.99
CA TYR A 190 -1.96 7.76 -13.53
C TYR A 190 -1.26 6.57 -12.86
N PHE A 191 -1.98 5.86 -11.99
CA PHE A 191 -1.49 4.63 -11.38
C PHE A 191 -1.88 3.44 -12.24
N LYS A 192 -0.87 2.65 -12.60
CA LYS A 192 -1.07 1.30 -13.12
C LYS A 192 -0.93 0.33 -11.94
N TRP A 193 -1.81 -0.65 -11.87
CA TRP A 193 -1.92 -1.55 -10.74
C TRP A 193 -1.64 -2.97 -11.17
N TRP A 194 -0.84 -3.66 -10.36
CA TRP A 194 -0.56 -5.08 -10.52
C TRP A 194 -0.86 -5.80 -9.22
N ARG A 195 -1.37 -7.02 -9.33
CA ARG A 195 -1.63 -7.92 -8.22
C ARG A 195 -0.74 -9.14 -8.35
N LEU A 196 -0.12 -9.53 -7.25
CA LEU A 196 0.59 -10.79 -7.15
C LEU A 196 -0.42 -11.94 -7.08
N ASP A 197 -0.27 -12.91 -7.98
CA ASP A 197 -0.86 -14.24 -7.84
C ASP A 197 0.11 -15.12 -7.06
N SER A 198 -0.27 -15.50 -5.84
CA SER A 198 0.58 -16.31 -4.96
C SER A 198 0.82 -17.74 -5.47
N GLN A 199 -0.06 -18.26 -6.32
CA GLN A 199 0.08 -19.61 -6.87
C GLN A 199 1.09 -19.61 -8.02
N SER A 200 0.95 -18.69 -8.95
CA SER A 200 1.83 -18.61 -10.12
C SER A 200 3.10 -17.81 -9.87
N GLY A 201 3.13 -16.95 -8.85
CA GLY A 201 4.22 -16.02 -8.57
C GLY A 201 4.27 -14.83 -9.55
N ASN A 202 3.29 -14.69 -10.44
CA ASN A 202 3.26 -13.65 -11.45
C ASN A 202 2.51 -12.40 -10.97
N PHE A 203 2.89 -11.24 -11.54
CA PHE A 203 2.11 -10.01 -11.42
C PHE A 203 1.15 -9.84 -12.60
N GLY A 204 -0.15 -9.91 -12.32
CA GLY A 204 -1.22 -9.62 -13.29
C GLY A 204 -1.73 -8.19 -13.15
N LEU A 205 -2.25 -7.60 -14.24
CA LEU A 205 -2.90 -6.29 -14.16
C LEU A 205 -4.14 -6.36 -13.26
N PHE A 206 -4.26 -5.38 -12.37
CA PHE A 206 -5.36 -5.24 -11.44
C PHE A 206 -6.27 -4.09 -11.88
N SER A 207 -7.24 -4.40 -12.74
CA SER A 207 -8.24 -3.47 -13.29
C SER A 207 -9.45 -3.40 -12.39
#